data_AF-A0A7V0IAR1-F1
#
_entry.id   AF-A0A7V0IAR1-F1
#
_cell.length_a   1.000
_cell.length_b   1.000
_cell.length_c   1.000
_cell.angle_alpha   90.00
_cell.angle_beta   90.00
_cell.angle_gamma   90.00
#
_symmetry.space_group_name_H-M   'P 1'
#
loop_
_entity.id
_entity.type
_entity.pdbx_description
1 polymer ?
#
loop_
_entity_poly.entity_id
_entity_poly.type
_entity_poly.pdbx_seq_one_letter_code
_entity_poly.pdbx_strand_id
1 'polypeptide(L)' 'MIKYIPKEILNRYDFIRQHRNGQAVVAVNDGVCEGCHMHIPPQNYNELLRVDRLMTCPSCQRIIYWKGILESEKPS' A
#
# COMPACT_ATOMS: atom_id res chain seq x y z
N MET A 1 21.06 -6.76 9.55
CA MET A 1 21.47 -6.17 8.25
C MET A 1 20.20 -5.89 7.45
N ILE A 2 19.90 -4.62 7.17
CA ILE A 2 18.75 -4.27 6.32
C ILE A 2 19.16 -4.63 4.88
N LYS A 3 18.46 -5.61 4.29
CA LYS A 3 18.64 -6.02 2.89
C LYS A 3 18.57 -4.79 1.99
N TYR A 4 19.47 -4.72 1.01
CA TYR A 4 19.56 -3.63 0.04
C TYR A 4 18.18 -3.32 -0.57
N ILE A 5 17.61 -2.17 -0.22
CA ILE A 5 16.36 -1.67 -0.80
C ILE A 5 16.74 -0.89 -2.05
N PRO A 6 16.15 -1.19 -3.23
CA PRO A 6 16.39 -0.40 -4.43
C PRO A 6 16.13 1.08 -4.18
N LYS A 7 17.07 1.94 -4.60
CA LYS A 7 16.98 3.41 -4.42
C LYS A 7 15.67 3.99 -4.95
N GLU A 8 15.12 3.45 -6.03
CA GLU A 8 13.86 3.92 -6.61
C GLU A 8 12.67 3.74 -5.65
N ILE A 9 12.58 2.59 -4.98
CA ILE A 9 11.53 2.32 -3.99
C ILE A 9 11.69 3.25 -2.79
N LEU A 10 12.93 3.45 -2.33
CA LEU A 10 13.23 4.34 -1.23
C LEU A 10 12.86 5.80 -1.55
N ASN A 11 13.26 6.30 -2.73
CA ASN A 11 12.93 7.64 -3.18
C ASN A 11 11.42 7.86 -3.28
N ARG A 12 10.67 6.88 -3.81
CA ARG A 12 9.21 6.95 -3.89
C ARG A 12 8.57 6.97 -2.50
N TYR A 13 9.04 6.11 -1.61
CA TYR A 13 8.58 6.09 -0.21
C TYR A 13 8.81 7.45 0.46
N ASP A 14 10.03 7.99 0.37
CA ASP A 14 10.37 9.27 0.99
C ASP A 14 9.57 10.43 0.40
N PHE A 15 9.38 10.45 -0.92
CA PHE A 15 8.54 11.44 -1.59
C PHE A 15 7.11 11.43 -1.01
N ILE A 16 6.47 10.27 -0.95
CA ILE A 16 5.11 10.16 -0.42
C ILE A 16 5.10 10.55 1.07
N ARG A 17 6.07 10.06 1.85
CA ARG A 17 6.17 10.31 3.30
C ARG A 17 6.24 11.81 3.60
N GLN A 18 7.05 12.56 2.86
CA GLN A 18 7.20 14.00 3.02
C GLN A 18 5.90 14.76 2.68
N HIS A 19 5.16 14.31 1.67
CA HIS A 19 3.97 15.03 1.17
C HIS A 19 2.65 14.57 1.81
N ARG A 20 2.65 13.48 2.59
CA ARG A 20 1.43 12.81 3.09
C ARG A 20 1.46 12.56 4.60
N ASN A 21 1.91 13.56 5.35
CA ASN A 21 1.96 13.60 6.82
C ASN A 21 2.75 12.42 7.44
N GLY A 22 3.84 12.01 6.81
CA GLY A 22 4.67 10.93 7.32
C GLY A 22 4.15 9.51 7.05
N GLN A 23 2.99 9.37 6.39
CA GLN A 23 2.40 8.06 6.06
C GLN A 23 2.51 7.77 4.56
N ALA A 24 3.52 6.98 4.20
CA ALA A 24 3.73 6.55 2.81
C ALA A 24 3.04 5.23 2.43
N VAL A 25 2.85 4.34 3.41
CA VAL A 25 2.23 3.02 3.24
C VAL A 25 0.98 2.94 4.10
N VAL A 26 -0.14 2.49 3.53
CA VAL A 26 -1.43 2.39 4.22
C VAL A 26 -2.17 1.12 3.82
N ALA A 27 -2.99 0.61 4.73
CA ALA A 27 -3.83 -0.54 4.48
C ALA A 27 -5.03 -0.17 3.60
N VAL A 28 -5.52 -1.14 2.84
CA VAL A 28 -6.85 -1.11 2.24
C VAL A 28 -7.69 -2.17 2.92
N ASN A 29 -8.79 -1.72 3.53
CA ASN A 29 -9.76 -2.57 4.20
C ASN A 29 -11.10 -2.47 3.46
N ASP A 30 -11.67 -3.60 3.05
CA ASP A 30 -12.95 -3.66 2.33
C ASP A 30 -13.04 -2.67 1.14
N GLY A 31 -11.95 -2.59 0.36
CA GLY A 31 -11.84 -1.66 -0.77
C GLY A 31 -11.65 -0.18 -0.40
N VAL A 32 -11.53 0.18 0.88
CA VAL A 32 -11.32 1.56 1.34
C VAL A 32 -9.86 1.78 1.75
N CYS A 33 -9.25 2.84 1.21
CA CYS A 33 -7.89 3.25 1.59
C CYS A 33 -7.89 3.93 2.96
N GLU A 34 -7.23 3.34 3.98
CA GLU A 34 -7.19 3.90 5.34
C GLU A 34 -6.36 5.21 5.45
N GLY A 35 -5.66 5.61 4.38
CA GLY A 35 -4.92 6.88 4.36
C GLY A 35 -5.71 8.10 3.84
N CYS A 36 -6.71 7.89 2.99
CA CYS A 36 -7.50 8.98 2.41
C CYS A 36 -9.02 8.74 2.48
N HIS A 37 -9.43 7.59 3.00
CA HIS A 37 -10.81 7.17 3.17
C HIS A 37 -11.63 7.11 1.87
N MET A 38 -10.94 7.05 0.71
CA MET A 38 -11.57 6.87 -0.59
C MET A 38 -11.62 5.39 -0.98
N HIS A 39 -12.66 5.03 -1.74
CA HIS A 39 -12.80 3.71 -2.33
C HIS A 39 -11.78 3.50 -3.45
N ILE A 40 -11.13 2.35 -3.44
CA ILE A 40 -10.31 1.86 -4.52
C ILE A 40 -11.25 1.32 -5.62
N PRO A 41 -11.08 1.72 -6.89
CA PRO A 41 -11.90 1.20 -7.98
C PRO A 41 -11.86 -0.34 -8.01
N PRO A 42 -12.96 -1.03 -8.35
CA PRO A 42 -13.05 -2.49 -8.31
C PRO A 42 -11.93 -3.19 -9.09
N GLN A 43 -11.54 -2.65 -10.25
CA GLN A 43 -10.43 -3.18 -11.04
C GLN A 43 -9.11 -3.14 -10.27
N ASN A 44 -8.77 -1.99 -9.67
CA ASN A 44 -7.57 -1.83 -8.86
C ASN A 44 -7.63 -2.66 -7.57
N TYR A 45 -8.81 -2.83 -6.98
CA TYR A 45 -8.98 -3.64 -5.77
C TYR A 45 -8.76 -5.12 -6.07
N ASN A 46 -9.31 -5.62 -7.19
CA ASN A 46 -9.07 -6.99 -7.65
C ASN A 46 -7.57 -7.25 -7.93
N GLU A 47 -6.86 -6.26 -8.50
CA GLU A 47 -5.41 -6.34 -8.65
C GLU A 47 -4.69 -6.33 -7.29
N LEU A 48 -5.13 -5.51 -6.34
CA LEU A 48 -4.55 -5.44 -5.00
C LEU A 48 -4.64 -6.77 -4.24
N LEU A 49 -5.74 -7.50 -4.41
CA LEU A 49 -5.95 -8.82 -3.82
C LEU A 49 -5.01 -9.91 -4.38
N ARG A 50 -4.39 -9.69 -5.55
CA ARG A 50 -3.40 -10.64 -6.11
C ARG A 50 -2.06 -10.60 -5.37
N VAL A 51 -1.77 -9.47 -4.72
CA VAL A 51 -0.54 -9.23 -3.93
C VAL A 51 0.75 -9.61 -4.67
N ASP A 52 0.77 -9.41 -5.99
CA ASP A 52 1.89 -9.76 -6.88
C ASP A 52 2.81 -8.57 -7.19
N ARG A 53 2.36 -7.35 -6.90
CA ARG A 53 3.11 -6.11 -7.15
C ARG A 53 2.78 -5.01 -6.14
N LEU A 54 3.70 -4.06 -6.01
CA LEU A 54 3.46 -2.82 -5.27
C LEU A 54 2.44 -1.96 -6.00
N MET A 55 1.36 -1.60 -5.31
CA MET A 55 0.32 -0.73 -5.83
C MET A 55 0.25 0.58 -5.05
N THR A 56 -0.28 1.63 -5.69
CA THR A 56 -0.56 2.91 -5.05
C THR A 56 -2.02 3.28 -5.17
N CYS A 57 -2.56 3.95 -4.15
CA CYS A 57 -3.91 4.49 -4.17
C CYS A 57 -4.06 5.49 -5.33
N PRO A 58 -5.05 5.34 -6.22
CA PRO A 58 -5.25 6.28 -7.33
C PRO A 58 -5.66 7.68 -6.85
N SER A 59 -6.23 7.80 -5.64
CA SER A 59 -6.65 9.08 -5.08
C SER A 59 -5.50 9.85 -4.40
N CYS A 60 -4.76 9.21 -3.48
CA CYS A 60 -3.75 9.89 -2.68
C CYS A 60 -2.29 9.54 -3.01
N GLN A 61 -2.07 8.59 -3.93
CA GLN A 61 -0.77 8.06 -4.37
C GLN A 61 0.05 7.34 -3.29
N ARG A 62 -0.49 7.12 -2.09
CA ARG A 62 0.16 6.30 -1.07
C ARG A 62 0.31 4.86 -1.54
N ILE A 63 1.38 4.20 -1.11
CA ILE A 63 1.56 2.75 -1.29
C ILE A 63 0.46 2.05 -0.50
N ILE A 64 -0.25 1.15 -1.16
CA ILE A 64 -1.37 0.41 -0.58
C ILE A 64 -1.05 -1.08 -0.51
N TYR A 65 -1.53 -1.73 0.54
CA TYR A 65 -1.52 -3.19 0.67
C TYR A 65 -2.90 -3.67 1.14
N TRP A 66 -3.27 -4.89 0.78
CA TRP A 66 -4.51 -5.48 1.26
C TRP A 66 -4.35 -5.90 2.73
N LYS A 67 -5.23 -5.40 3.62
CA LYS A 67 -5.14 -5.66 5.06
C LYS A 67 -5.15 -7.15 5.42
N GLY A 68 -5.91 -7.96 4.68
CA GLY A 68 -6.08 -9.39 4.94
C GLY A 68 -4.82 -10.24 4.74
N ILE A 69 -3.78 -9.73 4.06
CA ILE A 69 -2.52 -10.48 3.92
C ILE A 69 -1.80 -10.67 5.26
N LEU A 70 -1.99 -9.75 6.21
CA LEU A 70 -1.39 -9.86 7.54
C LEU A 70 -2.12 -10.89 8.41
N GLU A 71 -3.32 -11.29 8.03
CA GLU A 71 -4.15 -12.27 8.75
C GLU A 71 -3.91 -13.70 8.23
N SER A 72 -3.46 -13.85 6.98
CA SER A 72 -3.09 -15.14 6.39
C SER A 72 -1.76 -15.75 6.90
N GLU A 73 -1.00 -15.01 7.72
CA GLU A 73 0.25 -15.48 8.35
C GLU A 73 0.08 -16.01 9.79
N LYS A 74 -1.14 -16.36 10.22
CA LYS A 74 -1.27 -17.24 11.40
C LYS A 74 -1.02 -18.68 10.97
N PRO A 75 0.12 -19.31 11.32
CA PRO A 75 0.23 -20.75 11.21
C PRO A 75 -0.85 -21.33 12.14
N SER A 76 -1.75 -22.14 11.57
CA SER A 76 -2.53 -23.10 12.36
C SER A 76 -1.59 -24.14 12.97
#